data_AF-A0A7C1DIT1-F1
#
_entry.id   AF-A0A7C1DIT1-F1
#
_cell.length_a   1.000
_cell.length_b   1.000
_cell.length_c   1.000
_cell.angle_alpha   90.00
_cell.angle_beta   90.00
_cell.angle_gamma   90.00
#
_symmetry.space_group_name_H-M   'P 1'
#
loop_
_entity.id
_entity.type
_entity.pdbx_description
1 polymer ?
#
loop_
_entity_poly.entity_id
_entity_poly.type
_entity_poly.pdbx_seq_one_letter_code
_entity_poly.pdbx_strand_id
1 'polypeptide(L)'
;MTDISEQLRQERRRSVRLRRSAMLKAKLDEIDRPNIKIAETRDELAQSFALVYKEYLASGYIKNPHPSEMHLNIYNFLPATCIYIFRSYLTVISTLTQIFDSEQFGLPMDALYRPELDALRAQNRKITELSALATPKETRWCNLMVFLSKTMFEYSRLTKVHDICIMVNPKHVNFYKTMFLFDDFGSERFYEGVGAPAVALRMDMDVIEEKAIEKYKDFDVDGNLHTFFCRMHTTLQELQGGWTFHEKRHPMEEESAKFFFNARQDVCARLTPPQKDYLQTFYPFLCNGLHQ
;
A
#
# COMPACT_ATOMS: atom_id res chain seq x y z
N MET A 1 -6.80 28.67 -25.61
CA MET A 1 -5.70 28.64 -24.61
C MET A 1 -6.16 28.96 -23.18
N THR A 2 -7.35 29.54 -22.98
CA THR A 2 -7.89 30.00 -21.68
C THR A 2 -8.59 28.90 -20.87
N ASP A 3 -9.14 27.88 -21.53
CA ASP A 3 -10.02 26.86 -20.92
C ASP A 3 -9.28 25.85 -20.02
N ILE A 4 -8.09 25.41 -20.46
CA ILE A 4 -7.21 24.50 -19.69
C ILE A 4 -6.74 25.16 -18.37
N SER A 5 -6.52 26.48 -18.38
CA SER A 5 -6.08 27.24 -17.20
C SER A 5 -7.19 27.32 -16.14
N GLU A 6 -8.44 27.43 -16.57
CA GLU A 6 -9.59 27.51 -15.68
C GLU A 6 -9.95 26.15 -15.08
N GLN A 7 -9.85 25.08 -15.87
CA GLN A 7 -10.00 23.71 -15.42
C GLN A 7 -8.94 23.33 -14.37
N LEU A 8 -7.66 23.67 -14.61
CA LEU A 8 -6.57 23.48 -13.63
C LEU A 8 -6.76 24.32 -12.36
N ARG A 9 -7.29 25.54 -12.47
CA ARG A 9 -7.64 26.38 -11.30
C ARG A 9 -8.82 25.80 -10.51
N GLN A 10 -9.83 25.26 -11.19
CA GLN A 10 -10.97 24.60 -10.56
C GLN A 10 -10.55 23.30 -9.87
N GLU A 11 -9.68 22.49 -10.48
CA GLU A 11 -9.08 21.31 -9.87
C GLU A 11 -8.22 21.67 -8.66
N ARG A 12 -7.40 22.73 -8.74
CA ARG A 12 -6.62 23.25 -7.61
C ARG A 12 -7.51 23.75 -6.48
N ARG A 13 -8.62 24.43 -6.79
CA ARG A 13 -9.62 24.87 -5.79
C ARG A 13 -10.41 23.68 -5.19
N ARG A 14 -10.63 22.62 -5.96
CA ARG A 14 -11.28 21.38 -5.50
C ARG A 14 -10.34 20.58 -4.60
N SER A 15 -9.07 20.45 -4.95
CA SER A 15 -8.06 19.78 -4.13
C SER A 15 -7.78 20.54 -2.83
N VAL A 16 -7.72 21.87 -2.87
CA VAL A 16 -7.62 22.73 -1.66
C VAL A 16 -8.85 22.61 -0.75
N ARG A 17 -10.07 22.52 -1.31
CA ARG A 17 -11.31 22.30 -0.52
C ARG A 17 -11.39 20.89 0.08
N LEU A 18 -11.00 19.85 -0.67
CA LEU A 18 -10.89 18.47 -0.16
C LEU A 18 -9.89 18.36 1.00
N ARG A 19 -8.77 19.10 0.92
CA ARG A 19 -7.75 19.15 1.98
C ARG A 19 -8.22 19.78 3.28
N ARG A 20 -8.92 20.93 3.20
CA ARG A 20 -9.27 21.74 4.38
C ARG A 20 -10.46 21.20 5.19
N SER A 21 -11.41 20.50 4.56
CA SER A 21 -12.68 20.17 5.23
C SER A 21 -12.86 18.70 5.61
N ALA A 22 -12.12 17.76 5.00
CA ALA A 22 -12.46 16.34 5.04
C ALA A 22 -11.39 15.42 5.64
N MET A 23 -10.12 15.82 5.62
CA MET A 23 -8.99 14.90 5.84
C MET A 23 -8.74 14.52 7.30
N LEU A 24 -8.88 15.48 8.22
CA LEU A 24 -8.68 15.28 9.66
C LEU A 24 -10.01 15.20 10.44
N LYS A 25 -11.11 15.67 9.83
CA LYS A 25 -12.48 15.35 10.27
C LYS A 25 -12.90 13.98 9.74
N ALA A 26 -12.04 12.97 9.90
CA ALA A 26 -12.54 11.62 9.80
C ALA A 26 -13.58 11.48 10.91
N LYS A 27 -14.84 11.17 10.56
CA LYS A 27 -15.85 10.91 11.58
C LYS A 27 -15.62 9.51 12.15
N LEU A 28 -14.45 9.34 12.78
CA LEU A 28 -14.08 8.10 13.45
C LEU A 28 -15.10 7.78 14.55
N ASP A 29 -15.77 8.79 15.09
CA ASP A 29 -16.88 8.64 16.04
C ASP A 29 -18.08 7.87 15.46
N GLU A 30 -18.25 7.83 14.13
CA GLU A 30 -19.28 7.03 13.46
C GLU A 30 -18.81 5.58 13.16
N ILE A 31 -17.55 5.26 13.46
CA ILE A 31 -16.98 3.92 13.29
C ILE A 31 -16.97 3.23 14.65
N ASP A 32 -17.58 2.04 14.74
CA ASP A 32 -17.53 1.27 15.98
C ASP A 32 -16.09 0.82 16.26
N ARG A 33 -15.55 1.24 17.41
CA ARG A 33 -14.19 0.91 17.92
C ARG A 33 -13.13 0.93 16.80
N PRO A 34 -12.82 2.10 16.25
CA PRO A 34 -11.87 2.20 15.14
C PRO A 34 -10.48 1.79 15.60
N ASN A 35 -9.79 0.99 14.78
CA ASN A 35 -8.41 0.60 15.07
C ASN A 35 -7.60 0.45 13.78
N ILE A 36 -6.36 0.93 13.81
CA ILE A 36 -5.40 0.77 12.72
C ILE A 36 -4.23 -0.08 13.20
N LYS A 37 -3.84 -1.08 12.40
CA LYS A 37 -2.71 -1.96 12.72
C LYS A 37 -2.18 -2.64 11.46
N ILE A 38 -1.16 -3.48 11.62
CA ILE A 38 -0.73 -4.41 10.58
C ILE A 38 -1.40 -5.76 10.83
N ALA A 39 -1.97 -6.39 9.81
CA ALA A 39 -2.66 -7.68 9.91
C ALA A 39 -1.70 -8.79 10.34
N GLU A 40 -2.15 -9.61 11.28
CA GLU A 40 -1.35 -10.70 11.89
C GLU A 40 -2.11 -12.02 11.94
N THR A 41 -3.44 -11.95 12.12
CA THR A 41 -4.25 -13.16 12.19
C THR A 41 -4.71 -13.61 10.80
N ARG A 42 -4.95 -14.91 10.63
CA ARG A 42 -5.55 -15.46 9.41
C ARG A 42 -6.83 -14.73 9.01
N ASP A 43 -7.66 -14.38 9.99
CA ASP A 43 -8.92 -13.67 9.75
C ASP A 43 -8.70 -12.25 9.21
N GLU A 44 -7.79 -11.48 9.82
CA GLU A 44 -7.42 -10.14 9.34
C GLU A 44 -6.85 -10.17 7.91
N LEU A 45 -6.00 -11.16 7.63
CA LEU A 45 -5.41 -11.38 6.29
C LEU A 45 -6.49 -11.76 5.27
N ALA A 46 -7.35 -12.73 5.59
CA ALA A 46 -8.42 -13.18 4.71
C ALA A 46 -9.40 -12.04 4.39
N GLN A 47 -9.83 -11.26 5.39
CA GLN A 47 -10.68 -10.09 5.18
C GLN A 47 -10.01 -9.05 4.28
N SER A 48 -8.70 -8.83 4.44
CA SER A 48 -7.93 -7.90 3.60
C SER A 48 -7.89 -8.37 2.14
N PHE A 49 -7.57 -9.64 1.89
CA PHE A 49 -7.50 -10.20 0.54
C PHE A 49 -8.88 -10.23 -0.15
N ALA A 50 -9.93 -10.55 0.60
CA ALA A 50 -11.30 -10.52 0.10
C ALA A 50 -11.76 -9.10 -0.21
N LEU A 51 -11.41 -8.11 0.63
CA LEU A 51 -11.72 -6.71 0.39
C LEU A 51 -11.08 -6.19 -0.90
N VAL A 52 -9.79 -6.48 -1.11
CA VAL A 52 -9.08 -6.09 -2.34
C VAL A 52 -9.73 -6.76 -3.56
N TYR A 53 -10.02 -8.06 -3.46
CA TYR A 53 -10.69 -8.81 -4.52
C TYR A 53 -12.02 -8.16 -4.91
N LYS A 54 -12.89 -7.89 -3.93
CA LYS A 54 -14.20 -7.26 -4.13
C LYS A 54 -14.07 -5.90 -4.82
N GLU A 55 -13.18 -5.03 -4.36
CA GLU A 55 -13.01 -3.69 -4.95
C GLU A 55 -12.39 -3.75 -6.35
N TYR A 56 -11.48 -4.70 -6.61
CA TYR A 56 -10.86 -4.88 -7.92
C TYR A 56 -11.84 -5.48 -8.92
N LEU A 57 -12.68 -6.42 -8.49
CA LEU A 57 -13.77 -6.98 -9.30
C LEU A 57 -14.78 -5.89 -9.64
N ALA A 58 -15.24 -5.12 -8.66
CA ALA A 58 -16.17 -4.00 -8.86
C ALA A 58 -15.60 -2.88 -9.74
N SER A 59 -14.27 -2.71 -9.77
CA SER A 59 -13.56 -1.76 -10.62
C SER A 59 -13.21 -2.31 -12.01
N GLY A 60 -13.48 -3.60 -12.26
CA GLY A 60 -13.23 -4.27 -13.53
C GLY A 60 -11.76 -4.67 -13.79
N TYR A 61 -10.91 -4.66 -12.76
CA TYR A 61 -9.50 -5.12 -12.85
C TYR A 61 -9.38 -6.64 -12.83
N ILE A 62 -10.35 -7.34 -12.23
CA ILE A 62 -10.43 -8.81 -12.28
C ILE A 62 -11.36 -9.19 -13.43
N LYS A 63 -10.80 -9.80 -14.49
CA LYS A 63 -11.57 -10.30 -15.64
C LYS A 63 -12.04 -11.74 -15.46
N ASN A 64 -11.20 -12.55 -14.81
CA ASN A 64 -11.47 -13.96 -14.53
C ASN A 64 -11.61 -14.12 -13.01
N PRO A 65 -12.83 -14.18 -12.47
CA PRO A 65 -13.06 -14.44 -11.06
C PRO A 65 -12.39 -15.73 -10.61
N HIS A 66 -11.80 -15.72 -9.42
CA HIS A 66 -11.19 -16.89 -8.80
C HIS A 66 -12.12 -17.45 -7.71
N PRO A 67 -12.33 -18.78 -7.60
CA PRO A 67 -13.26 -19.37 -6.63
C PRO A 67 -12.96 -19.04 -5.16
N SER A 68 -11.71 -18.69 -4.84
CA SER A 68 -11.33 -18.29 -3.48
C SER A 68 -11.82 -16.90 -3.08
N GLU A 69 -12.22 -16.07 -4.05
CA GLU A 69 -12.61 -14.67 -3.85
C GLU A 69 -11.56 -13.83 -3.09
N MET A 70 -10.28 -14.20 -3.21
CA MET A 70 -9.17 -13.55 -2.52
C MET A 70 -8.13 -13.03 -3.52
N HIS A 71 -7.74 -11.77 -3.35
CA HIS A 71 -6.66 -11.16 -4.10
C HIS A 71 -5.38 -11.13 -3.24
N LEU A 72 -4.60 -12.20 -3.38
CA LEU A 72 -3.23 -12.31 -2.90
C LEU A 72 -2.28 -12.75 -4.02
N ASN A 73 -0.99 -12.51 -3.81
CA ASN A 73 0.11 -12.89 -4.67
C ASN A 73 1.31 -13.36 -3.81
N ILE A 74 2.42 -13.71 -4.45
CA ILE A 74 3.57 -14.26 -3.74
C ILE A 74 4.19 -13.30 -2.73
N TYR A 75 4.15 -11.99 -3.00
CA TYR A 75 4.72 -10.98 -2.12
C TYR A 75 4.02 -10.95 -0.76
N ASN A 76 2.76 -11.39 -0.67
CA ASN A 76 2.03 -11.49 0.60
C ASN A 76 2.60 -12.55 1.57
N PHE A 77 3.43 -13.47 1.07
CA PHE A 77 4.10 -14.49 1.89
C PHE A 77 5.52 -14.07 2.31
N LEU A 78 6.02 -12.92 1.85
CA LEU A 78 7.34 -12.44 2.26
C LEU A 78 7.27 -11.86 3.69
N PRO A 79 8.17 -12.23 4.62
CA PRO A 79 8.12 -11.77 6.01
C PRO A 79 8.17 -10.23 6.17
N ALA A 80 8.80 -9.54 5.22
CA ALA A 80 8.93 -8.09 5.22
C ALA A 80 7.64 -7.37 4.78
N THR A 81 6.74 -8.03 4.04
CA THR A 81 5.53 -7.40 3.51
C THR A 81 4.58 -7.01 4.64
N CYS A 82 4.09 -5.78 4.60
CA CYS A 82 3.19 -5.23 5.60
C CYS A 82 1.80 -5.03 4.99
N ILE A 83 0.77 -5.65 5.58
CA ILE A 83 -0.63 -5.42 5.21
C ILE A 83 -1.25 -4.54 6.29
N TYR A 84 -1.34 -3.24 6.06
CA TYR A 84 -2.00 -2.31 6.96
C TYR A 84 -3.51 -2.47 6.84
N ILE A 85 -4.20 -2.49 7.97
CA ILE A 85 -5.66 -2.60 8.06
C ILE A 85 -6.23 -1.50 8.92
N PHE A 86 -7.39 -1.00 8.50
CA PHE A 86 -8.26 -0.19 9.34
C PHE A 86 -9.50 -1.02 9.65
N ARG A 87 -9.83 -1.16 10.93
CA ARG A 87 -10.93 -1.98 11.44
C ARG A 87 -12.03 -1.12 12.07
N SER A 88 -13.26 -1.58 11.91
CA SER A 88 -14.37 -1.27 12.79
C SER A 88 -14.65 -2.51 13.63
N TYR A 89 -14.36 -2.44 14.92
CA TYR A 89 -14.34 -3.60 15.82
C TYR A 89 -13.48 -4.75 15.25
N LEU A 90 -14.10 -5.84 14.78
CA LEU A 90 -13.42 -7.01 14.21
C LEU A 90 -13.41 -7.02 12.66
N THR A 91 -14.08 -6.07 12.02
CA THR A 91 -14.22 -6.04 10.55
C THR A 91 -13.18 -5.13 9.92
N VAL A 92 -12.39 -5.64 8.97
CA VAL A 92 -11.49 -4.83 8.13
C VAL A 92 -12.30 -4.03 7.13
N ILE A 93 -12.24 -2.71 7.25
CA ILE A 93 -12.98 -1.76 6.41
C ILE A 93 -12.08 -0.95 5.46
N SER A 94 -10.76 -1.11 5.56
CA SER A 94 -9.80 -0.57 4.59
C SER A 94 -8.47 -1.31 4.71
N THR A 95 -7.74 -1.45 3.61
CA THR A 95 -6.40 -2.06 3.61
C THR A 95 -5.43 -1.40 2.64
N LEU A 96 -4.13 -1.52 2.92
CA LEU A 96 -3.01 -1.07 2.10
C LEU A 96 -1.85 -2.05 2.29
N THR A 97 -1.23 -2.52 1.21
CA THR A 97 -0.04 -3.39 1.31
C THR A 97 1.23 -2.60 0.97
N GLN A 98 2.26 -2.71 1.80
CA GLN A 98 3.62 -2.26 1.51
C GLN A 98 4.53 -3.47 1.31
N ILE A 99 5.16 -3.54 0.15
CA ILE A 99 6.07 -4.61 -0.25
C ILE A 99 7.49 -4.03 -0.28
N PHE A 100 8.43 -4.73 0.33
CA PHE A 100 9.82 -4.31 0.40
C PHE A 100 10.62 -4.97 -0.73
N ASP A 101 11.46 -4.19 -1.40
CA ASP A 101 12.30 -4.70 -2.47
C ASP A 101 13.28 -5.76 -1.94
N SER A 102 13.51 -6.80 -2.73
CA SER A 102 14.39 -7.90 -2.36
C SER A 102 15.09 -8.45 -3.60
N GLU A 103 16.27 -9.03 -3.41
CA GLU A 103 17.05 -9.58 -4.52
C GLU A 103 16.30 -10.72 -5.24
N GLN A 104 15.61 -11.59 -4.48
CA GLN A 104 14.96 -12.78 -5.04
C GLN A 104 13.60 -12.48 -5.68
N PHE A 105 12.85 -11.49 -5.17
CA PHE A 105 11.47 -11.22 -5.64
C PHE A 105 11.30 -9.87 -6.34
N GLY A 106 12.23 -8.93 -6.14
CA GLY A 106 12.06 -7.55 -6.58
C GLY A 106 10.82 -6.90 -6.00
N LEU A 107 10.15 -6.08 -6.82
CA LEU A 107 8.86 -5.46 -6.56
C LEU A 107 7.87 -5.83 -7.68
N PRO A 108 6.55 -5.88 -7.43
CA PRO A 108 5.57 -6.06 -8.50
C PRO A 108 5.75 -5.09 -9.68
N MET A 109 6.14 -3.84 -9.40
CA MET A 109 6.43 -2.81 -10.39
C MET A 109 7.58 -3.15 -11.34
N ASP A 110 8.44 -4.13 -11.03
CA ASP A 110 9.48 -4.61 -11.96
C ASP A 110 8.88 -5.13 -13.28
N ALA A 111 7.62 -5.59 -13.27
CA ALA A 111 6.94 -6.04 -14.46
C ALA A 111 6.86 -4.96 -15.55
N LEU A 112 6.84 -3.69 -15.15
CA LEU A 112 6.78 -2.56 -16.08
C LEU A 112 7.93 -1.58 -15.93
N TYR A 113 8.47 -1.35 -14.74
CA TYR A 113 9.36 -0.23 -14.41
C TYR A 113 10.70 -0.68 -13.82
N ARG A 114 11.15 -1.89 -14.18
CA ARG A 114 12.45 -2.41 -13.75
C ARG A 114 13.62 -1.45 -14.05
N PRO A 115 13.75 -0.84 -15.25
CA PRO A 115 14.86 0.09 -15.50
C PRO A 115 14.90 1.28 -14.54
N GLU A 116 13.75 1.84 -14.19
CA GLU A 116 13.63 2.93 -13.23
C GLU A 116 13.99 2.48 -11.80
N LEU A 117 13.51 1.29 -11.39
CA LEU A 117 13.86 0.70 -10.09
C LEU A 117 15.34 0.34 -10.00
N ASP A 118 15.93 -0.21 -11.07
CA ASP A 118 17.34 -0.59 -11.12
C ASP A 118 18.26 0.63 -10.97
N ALA A 119 17.85 1.81 -11.45
CA ALA A 119 18.57 3.05 -11.21
C ALA A 119 18.62 3.43 -9.72
N LEU A 120 17.56 3.13 -8.94
CA LEU A 120 17.54 3.34 -7.49
C LEU A 120 18.35 2.24 -6.76
N ARG A 121 18.23 0.98 -7.20
CA ARG A 121 19.00 -0.16 -6.65
C ARG A 121 20.49 0.05 -6.82
N ALA A 122 20.95 0.57 -7.97
CA ALA A 122 22.34 0.91 -8.22
C ALA A 122 22.88 2.00 -7.28
N GLN A 123 22.01 2.81 -6.69
CA GLN A 123 22.34 3.79 -5.65
C GLN A 123 22.26 3.22 -4.22
N ASN A 124 22.05 1.90 -4.07
CA ASN A 124 21.82 1.21 -2.81
C ASN A 124 20.64 1.80 -2.01
N ARG A 125 19.62 2.33 -2.71
CA ARG A 125 18.42 2.87 -2.06
C ARG A 125 17.52 1.73 -1.59
N LYS A 126 16.77 2.00 -0.52
CA LYS A 126 15.83 1.06 0.10
C LYS A 126 14.45 1.40 -0.43
N ILE A 127 13.93 0.54 -1.29
CA ILE A 127 12.73 0.80 -2.08
C ILE A 127 11.59 -0.04 -1.54
N THR A 128 10.40 0.55 -1.51
CA THR A 128 9.16 -0.16 -1.24
C THR A 128 8.11 0.17 -2.30
N GLU A 129 7.19 -0.75 -2.55
CA GLU A 129 6.01 -0.51 -3.36
C GLU A 129 4.76 -0.52 -2.48
N LEU A 130 3.86 0.45 -2.69
CA LEU A 130 2.50 0.36 -2.16
C LEU A 130 1.56 -0.21 -3.20
N SER A 131 0.80 -1.22 -2.78
CA SER A 131 -0.13 -1.97 -3.61
C SER A 131 -1.41 -2.29 -2.83
N ALA A 132 -2.40 -2.84 -3.53
CA ALA A 132 -3.62 -3.39 -2.93
C ALA A 132 -4.34 -2.42 -1.97
N LEU A 133 -4.34 -1.12 -2.29
CA LEU A 133 -5.16 -0.15 -1.57
C LEU A 133 -6.63 -0.39 -1.90
N ALA A 134 -7.44 -0.69 -0.88
CA ALA A 134 -8.87 -0.90 -1.04
C ALA A 134 -9.64 -0.30 0.15
N THR A 135 -10.67 0.49 -0.19
CA THR A 135 -11.65 1.05 0.75
C THR A 135 -13.03 0.96 0.09
N PRO A 136 -14.01 0.26 0.70
CA PRO A 136 -15.38 0.17 0.20
C PRO A 136 -15.97 1.55 -0.07
N LYS A 137 -16.77 1.69 -1.13
CA LYS A 137 -17.40 2.98 -1.50
C LYS A 137 -18.17 3.61 -0.34
N GLU A 138 -18.80 2.77 0.47
CA GLU A 138 -19.63 3.11 1.61
C GLU A 138 -18.85 3.76 2.76
N THR A 139 -17.52 3.59 2.80
CA THR A 139 -16.64 4.13 3.87
C THR A 139 -15.58 5.10 3.35
N ARG A 140 -15.53 5.36 2.03
CA ARG A 140 -14.56 6.30 1.41
C ARG A 140 -14.67 7.73 1.96
N TRP A 141 -15.84 8.12 2.45
CA TRP A 141 -16.06 9.45 3.05
C TRP A 141 -15.27 9.66 4.36
N CYS A 142 -14.83 8.59 5.02
CA CYS A 142 -14.00 8.66 6.24
C CYS A 142 -12.51 8.94 5.96
N ASN A 143 -12.08 8.97 4.69
CA ASN A 143 -10.68 9.16 4.30
C ASN A 143 -9.69 8.17 4.95
N LEU A 144 -10.11 6.92 5.19
CA LEU A 144 -9.31 5.89 5.89
C LEU A 144 -7.94 5.62 5.26
N MET A 145 -7.83 5.76 3.94
CA MET A 145 -6.56 5.68 3.21
C MET A 145 -5.50 6.63 3.78
N VAL A 146 -5.88 7.80 4.28
CA VAL A 146 -4.94 8.78 4.86
C VAL A 146 -4.29 8.24 6.12
N PHE A 147 -5.06 7.59 6.99
CA PHE A 147 -4.54 6.95 8.20
C PHE A 147 -3.65 5.76 7.86
N LEU A 148 -4.06 4.92 6.90
CA LEU A 148 -3.22 3.83 6.39
C LEU A 148 -1.90 4.36 5.82
N SER A 149 -1.97 5.43 5.03
CA SER A 149 -0.78 6.07 4.46
C SER A 149 0.10 6.66 5.57
N LYS A 150 -0.49 7.20 6.64
CA LYS A 150 0.24 7.72 7.79
C LYS A 150 0.99 6.62 8.52
N THR A 151 0.33 5.50 8.83
CA THR A 151 0.98 4.34 9.47
C THR A 151 2.11 3.79 8.61
N MET A 152 1.86 3.65 7.31
CA MET A 152 2.87 3.20 6.36
C MET A 152 4.05 4.17 6.28
N PHE A 153 3.80 5.48 6.24
CA PHE A 153 4.85 6.51 6.18
C PHE A 153 5.72 6.50 7.44
N GLU A 154 5.10 6.38 8.61
CA GLU A 154 5.82 6.23 9.88
C GLU A 154 6.65 4.95 9.92
N TYR A 155 6.09 3.83 9.47
CA TYR A 155 6.82 2.58 9.37
C TYR A 155 7.99 2.67 8.39
N SER A 156 7.81 3.36 7.27
CA SER A 156 8.87 3.64 6.28
C SER A 156 10.01 4.44 6.88
N ARG A 157 9.70 5.45 7.72
CA ARG A 157 10.72 6.20 8.48
C ARG A 157 11.47 5.31 9.46
N LEU A 158 10.76 4.49 10.24
CA LEU A 158 11.39 3.55 11.18
C LEU A 158 12.33 2.56 10.51
N THR A 159 11.94 2.08 9.34
CA THR A 159 12.70 1.08 8.55
C THR A 159 13.74 1.69 7.63
N LYS A 160 13.87 3.03 7.67
CA LYS A 160 14.81 3.83 6.88
C LYS A 160 14.65 3.57 5.37
N VAL A 161 13.40 3.47 4.92
CA VAL A 161 13.06 3.42 3.50
C VAL A 161 13.44 4.76 2.87
N HIS A 162 14.12 4.69 1.72
CA HIS A 162 14.52 5.86 0.95
C HIS A 162 13.46 6.21 -0.09
N ASP A 163 12.80 5.21 -0.67
CA ASP A 163 11.82 5.39 -1.75
C ASP A 163 10.53 4.61 -1.51
N ILE A 164 9.41 5.31 -1.65
CA ILE A 164 8.09 4.70 -1.71
C ILE A 164 7.59 4.88 -3.14
N CYS A 165 7.38 3.77 -3.84
CA CYS A 165 6.92 3.72 -5.22
C CYS A 165 5.47 3.25 -5.27
N ILE A 166 4.72 3.76 -6.24
CA ILE A 166 3.35 3.32 -6.54
C ILE A 166 3.13 3.21 -8.03
N MET A 167 2.30 2.25 -8.42
CA MET A 167 1.80 2.11 -9.78
C MET A 167 0.30 2.39 -9.79
N VAL A 168 -0.10 3.47 -10.46
CA VAL A 168 -1.47 3.98 -10.37
C VAL A 168 -2.08 4.13 -11.75
N ASN A 169 -3.40 3.99 -11.83
CA ASN A 169 -4.13 4.36 -13.05
C ASN A 169 -3.91 5.86 -13.36
N PRO A 170 -3.70 6.27 -14.63
CA PRO A 170 -3.48 7.66 -15.02
C PRO A 170 -4.47 8.66 -14.40
N LYS A 171 -5.75 8.26 -14.25
CA LYS A 171 -6.80 9.11 -13.67
C LYS A 171 -6.56 9.49 -12.20
N HIS A 172 -5.68 8.77 -11.49
CA HIS A 172 -5.35 9.01 -10.09
C HIS A 172 -4.01 9.73 -9.88
N VAL A 173 -3.21 9.96 -10.93
CA VAL A 173 -1.90 10.60 -10.82
C VAL A 173 -1.97 11.95 -10.11
N ASN A 174 -2.88 12.82 -10.56
CA ASN A 174 -3.03 14.15 -9.96
C ASN A 174 -3.37 14.08 -8.46
N PHE A 175 -4.16 13.08 -8.06
CA PHE A 175 -4.48 12.87 -6.64
C PHE A 175 -3.23 12.57 -5.81
N TYR A 176 -2.39 11.62 -6.22
CA TYR A 176 -1.19 11.25 -5.46
C TYR A 176 -0.12 12.35 -5.47
N LYS A 177 0.12 13.00 -6.61
CA LYS A 177 1.09 14.11 -6.71
C LYS A 177 0.66 15.32 -5.90
N THR A 178 -0.62 15.67 -5.98
CA THR A 178 -1.17 16.78 -5.22
C THR A 178 -1.08 16.39 -3.74
N MET A 179 -1.71 15.28 -3.35
CA MET A 179 -2.02 15.01 -1.95
C MET A 179 -0.85 14.50 -1.12
N PHE A 180 -0.08 13.59 -1.69
CA PHE A 180 1.05 12.95 -1.01
C PHE A 180 2.40 13.41 -1.56
N LEU A 181 2.42 14.40 -2.47
CA LEU A 181 3.65 14.98 -3.02
C LEU A 181 4.56 13.96 -3.71
N PHE A 182 3.96 12.92 -4.30
CA PHE A 182 4.69 12.02 -5.20
C PHE A 182 5.14 12.78 -6.45
N ASP A 183 6.31 12.41 -6.96
CA ASP A 183 6.84 12.86 -8.24
C ASP A 183 6.62 11.79 -9.32
N ASP A 184 6.72 12.20 -10.60
CA ASP A 184 6.72 11.25 -11.70
C ASP A 184 7.96 10.37 -11.62
N PHE A 185 7.80 9.06 -11.82
CA PHE A 185 8.91 8.10 -11.77
C PHE A 185 9.06 7.32 -13.07
N GLY A 186 7.96 6.97 -13.72
CA GLY A 186 7.95 6.31 -15.02
C GLY A 186 6.72 6.71 -15.83
N SER A 187 6.89 6.75 -17.15
CA SER A 187 5.84 7.12 -18.11
C SER A 187 4.69 6.10 -18.13
N GLU A 188 3.55 6.48 -18.73
CA GLU A 188 2.40 5.58 -18.86
C GLU A 188 2.75 4.32 -19.67
N ARG A 189 2.47 3.14 -19.10
CA ARG A 189 2.63 1.83 -19.74
C ARG A 189 1.37 0.99 -19.51
N PHE A 190 1.07 0.08 -20.42
CA PHE A 190 -0.07 -0.85 -20.24
C PHE A 190 0.32 -1.98 -19.29
N TYR A 191 -0.45 -2.18 -18.22
CA TYR A 191 -0.20 -3.23 -17.24
C TYR A 191 -1.11 -4.43 -17.44
N GLU A 192 -0.57 -5.49 -18.05
CA GLU A 192 -1.28 -6.75 -18.30
C GLU A 192 -1.83 -7.38 -17.01
N GLY A 193 -1.14 -7.22 -15.87
CA GLY A 193 -1.54 -7.81 -14.59
C GLY A 193 -2.92 -7.37 -14.11
N VAL A 194 -3.42 -6.22 -14.55
CA VAL A 194 -4.75 -5.68 -14.21
C VAL A 194 -5.56 -5.25 -15.45
N GLY A 195 -5.01 -5.46 -16.65
CA GLY A 195 -5.62 -5.08 -17.93
C GLY A 195 -5.93 -3.58 -18.05
N ALA A 196 -5.05 -2.71 -17.54
CA ALA A 196 -5.28 -1.26 -17.53
C ALA A 196 -3.96 -0.47 -17.68
N PRO A 197 -4.01 0.80 -18.15
CA PRO A 197 -2.84 1.66 -18.14
C PRO A 197 -2.41 2.00 -16.71
N ALA A 198 -1.11 2.17 -16.54
CA ALA A 198 -0.47 2.47 -15.28
C ALA A 198 0.62 3.52 -15.46
N VAL A 199 0.82 4.37 -14.45
CA VAL A 199 1.90 5.36 -14.36
C VAL A 199 2.64 5.10 -13.05
N ALA A 200 3.98 5.14 -13.10
CA ALA A 200 4.81 4.98 -11.91
C ALA A 200 5.07 6.34 -11.27
N LEU A 201 4.86 6.41 -9.96
CA LEU A 201 5.18 7.58 -9.14
C LEU A 201 6.11 7.19 -7.98
N ARG A 202 6.91 8.15 -7.51
CA ARG A 202 7.88 7.97 -6.43
C ARG A 202 7.76 9.08 -5.39
N MET A 203 7.88 8.71 -4.12
CA MET A 203 8.11 9.62 -3.00
C MET A 203 9.53 9.37 -2.48
N ASP A 204 10.37 10.40 -2.55
CA ASP A 204 11.72 10.38 -2.00
C ASP A 204 11.67 10.83 -0.53
N MET A 205 11.94 9.89 0.37
CA MET A 205 11.83 10.09 1.81
C MET A 205 12.89 11.04 2.37
N ASP A 206 13.99 11.25 1.65
CA ASP A 206 15.08 12.12 2.09
C ASP A 206 14.68 13.61 2.00
N VAL A 207 13.78 13.95 1.07
CA VAL A 207 13.37 15.34 0.78
C VAL A 207 11.88 15.61 1.02
N ILE A 208 11.09 14.58 1.35
CA ILE A 208 9.63 14.71 1.48
C ILE A 208 9.21 15.72 2.55
N GLU A 209 9.95 15.80 3.66
CA GLU A 209 9.64 16.72 4.75
C GLU A 209 9.85 18.17 4.32
N GLU A 210 10.95 18.48 3.64
CA GLU A 210 11.21 19.81 3.08
C GLU A 210 10.14 20.21 2.06
N LYS A 211 9.77 19.30 1.15
CA LYS A 211 8.66 19.50 0.20
C LYS A 211 7.36 19.79 0.92
N ALA A 212 7.07 19.07 2.01
CA ALA A 212 5.85 19.23 2.77
C ALA A 212 5.83 20.57 3.54
N ILE A 213 6.95 20.98 4.14
CA ILE A 213 7.10 22.29 4.79
C ILE A 213 6.80 23.40 3.78
N GLU A 214 7.49 23.40 2.63
CA GLU A 214 7.32 24.46 1.63
C GLU A 214 5.88 24.49 1.07
N LYS A 215 5.26 23.33 0.89
CA LYS A 215 3.90 23.23 0.36
C LYS A 215 2.84 23.71 1.36
N TYR A 216 3.04 23.42 2.65
CA TYR A 216 2.01 23.58 3.69
C TYR A 216 2.33 24.70 4.69
N LYS A 217 3.38 25.51 4.49
CA LYS A 217 3.76 26.60 5.40
C LYS A 217 2.64 27.61 5.70
N ASP A 218 1.78 27.89 4.72
CA ASP A 218 0.68 28.87 4.85
C ASP A 218 -0.66 28.21 5.25
N PHE A 219 -0.64 26.92 5.61
CA PHE A 219 -1.84 26.17 5.98
C PHE A 219 -1.98 26.13 7.51
N ASP A 220 -3.20 26.39 7.97
CA ASP A 220 -3.61 26.15 9.35
C ASP A 220 -3.35 24.69 9.78
N VAL A 221 -3.06 24.49 11.06
CA VAL A 221 -2.64 23.24 11.70
C VAL A 221 -3.62 22.11 11.39
N ASP A 222 -4.93 22.36 11.47
CA ASP A 222 -6.01 21.38 11.24
C ASP A 222 -6.16 20.94 9.76
N GLY A 223 -5.40 21.53 8.83
CA GLY A 223 -5.32 21.13 7.43
C GLY A 223 -3.90 20.84 6.96
N ASN A 224 -2.93 20.82 7.88
CA ASN A 224 -1.52 20.76 7.55
C ASN A 224 -1.02 19.31 7.51
N LEU A 225 -0.86 18.77 6.30
CA LEU A 225 -0.36 17.40 6.12
C LEU A 225 1.09 17.23 6.55
N HIS A 226 1.91 18.28 6.53
CA HIS A 226 3.25 18.18 7.12
C HIS A 226 3.15 17.92 8.63
N THR A 227 2.29 18.65 9.36
CA THR A 227 2.08 18.39 10.79
C THR A 227 1.58 16.96 11.02
N PHE A 228 0.56 16.54 10.27
CA PHE A 228 -0.01 15.19 10.43
C PHE A 228 1.01 14.08 10.12
N PHE A 229 1.71 14.13 8.98
CA PHE A 229 2.66 13.08 8.57
C PHE A 229 3.99 13.14 9.31
N CYS A 230 4.52 14.32 9.61
CA CYS A 230 5.90 14.48 10.09
C CYS A 230 6.01 14.79 11.59
N ARG A 231 5.00 15.43 12.20
CA ARG A 231 5.07 15.91 13.60
C ARG A 231 4.18 15.16 14.58
N MET A 232 3.06 14.60 14.13
CA MET A 232 2.20 13.78 14.98
C MET A 232 2.72 12.34 14.98
N HIS A 233 3.07 11.78 16.13
CA HIS A 233 3.55 10.38 16.27
C HIS A 233 2.50 9.44 16.90
N THR A 234 1.22 9.78 16.76
CA THR A 234 0.11 9.13 17.48
C THR A 234 -0.07 7.67 17.07
N THR A 235 0.11 7.33 15.80
CA THR A 235 -0.09 5.95 15.34
C THR A 235 1.04 5.03 15.80
N LEU A 236 2.27 5.54 15.92
CA LEU A 236 3.39 4.78 16.49
C LEU A 236 3.28 4.53 17.99
N GLN A 237 2.75 5.46 18.79
CA GLN A 237 2.56 5.23 20.23
C GLN A 237 1.56 4.10 20.51
N GLU A 238 0.51 3.97 19.69
CA GLU A 238 -0.44 2.84 19.77
C GLU A 238 0.17 1.52 19.27
N LEU A 239 1.06 1.57 18.27
CA LEU A 239 1.79 0.40 17.75
C LEU A 239 2.93 -0.06 18.69
N GLN A 240 3.53 0.85 19.45
CA GLN A 240 4.60 0.57 20.42
C GLN A 240 4.11 -0.25 21.63
N GLY A 241 2.80 -0.29 21.89
CA GLY A 241 2.21 -1.01 23.01
C GLY A 241 2.20 -2.54 22.91
N GLY A 242 2.67 -3.15 21.81
CA GLY A 242 2.56 -4.61 21.68
C GLY A 242 3.30 -5.36 20.58
N TRP A 243 4.09 -4.75 19.68
CA TRP A 243 4.67 -5.50 18.55
C TRP A 243 6.14 -5.20 18.23
N THR A 244 6.83 -6.27 17.83
CA THR A 244 8.27 -6.34 17.53
C THR A 244 8.63 -5.57 16.27
N PHE A 245 9.60 -4.67 16.42
CA PHE A 245 10.21 -3.89 15.34
C PHE A 245 10.85 -4.80 14.27
N HIS A 246 10.89 -4.25 13.05
CA HIS A 246 11.43 -4.72 11.76
C HIS A 246 12.43 -5.90 11.74
N GLU A 247 13.38 -5.97 12.66
CA GLU A 247 14.42 -7.02 12.63
C GLU A 247 13.92 -8.41 13.03
N LYS A 248 12.68 -8.54 13.50
CA LYS A 248 12.06 -9.80 13.93
C LYS A 248 10.61 -9.93 13.48
N ARG A 249 10.30 -9.52 12.25
CA ARG A 249 9.02 -9.90 11.65
C ARG A 249 9.03 -11.40 11.38
N HIS A 250 8.12 -12.09 12.05
CA HIS A 250 7.92 -13.50 11.80
C HIS A 250 7.22 -13.65 10.44
N PRO A 251 7.56 -14.70 9.67
CA PRO A 251 6.73 -15.08 8.54
C PRO A 251 5.27 -15.27 8.98
N MET A 252 4.36 -15.21 8.03
CA MET A 252 2.98 -15.66 8.26
C MET A 252 2.99 -17.04 8.95
N GLU A 253 2.13 -17.23 9.94
CA GLU A 253 2.03 -18.48 10.68
C GLU A 253 1.74 -19.67 9.72
N GLU A 254 2.33 -20.83 10.00
CA GLU A 254 2.39 -21.96 9.05
C GLU A 254 1.00 -22.44 8.61
N GLU A 255 0.05 -22.61 9.53
CA GLU A 255 -1.32 -23.05 9.22
C GLU A 255 -2.07 -22.01 8.39
N SER A 256 -1.84 -20.72 8.68
CA SER A 256 -2.35 -19.62 7.88
C SER A 256 -1.77 -19.63 6.47
N ALA A 257 -0.46 -19.86 6.33
CA ALA A 257 0.20 -19.95 5.04
C ALA A 257 -0.32 -21.14 4.22
N LYS A 258 -0.44 -22.33 4.83
CA LYS A 258 -1.06 -23.52 4.20
C LYS A 258 -2.47 -23.22 3.70
N PHE A 259 -3.30 -22.57 4.52
CA PHE A 259 -4.65 -22.19 4.14
C PHE A 259 -4.66 -21.32 2.87
N PHE A 260 -3.84 -20.27 2.82
CA PHE A 260 -3.80 -19.36 1.67
C PHE A 260 -3.16 -19.98 0.42
N PHE A 261 -2.12 -20.80 0.57
CA PHE A 261 -1.55 -21.54 -0.57
C PHE A 261 -2.54 -22.55 -1.15
N ASN A 262 -3.32 -23.25 -0.31
CA ASN A 262 -4.37 -24.16 -0.77
C ASN A 262 -5.51 -23.39 -1.46
N ALA A 263 -5.88 -22.21 -0.96
CA ALA A 263 -6.89 -21.37 -1.58
C ALA A 263 -6.43 -20.72 -2.90
N ARG A 264 -5.12 -20.49 -3.07
CA ARG A 264 -4.52 -19.84 -4.26
C ARG A 264 -3.26 -20.58 -4.71
N GLN A 265 -3.45 -21.81 -5.18
CA GLN A 265 -2.36 -22.66 -5.66
C GLN A 265 -1.61 -22.05 -6.85
N ASP A 266 -2.28 -21.19 -7.62
CA ASP A 266 -1.71 -20.46 -8.75
C ASP A 266 -0.58 -19.49 -8.35
N VAL A 267 -0.52 -19.06 -7.09
CA VAL A 267 0.52 -18.14 -6.59
C VAL A 267 1.92 -18.76 -6.66
N CYS A 268 2.03 -20.08 -6.55
CA CYS A 268 3.30 -20.80 -6.65
C CYS A 268 3.66 -21.22 -8.08
N ALA A 269 2.77 -21.07 -9.06
CA ALA A 269 2.93 -21.68 -10.38
C ALA A 269 4.13 -21.13 -11.19
N ARG A 270 4.61 -19.93 -10.85
CA ARG A 270 5.65 -19.22 -11.61
C ARG A 270 6.91 -18.89 -10.79
N LEU A 271 7.13 -19.56 -9.66
CA LEU A 271 8.32 -19.34 -8.86
C LEU A 271 9.56 -19.90 -9.55
N THR A 272 10.64 -19.13 -9.58
CA THR A 272 11.96 -19.63 -9.97
C THR A 272 12.51 -20.54 -8.87
N PRO A 273 13.48 -21.43 -9.16
CA PRO A 273 14.10 -22.26 -8.13
C PRO A 273 14.66 -21.44 -6.95
N PRO A 274 15.40 -20.32 -7.16
CA PRO A 274 15.86 -19.48 -6.04
C PRO A 274 14.73 -18.88 -5.19
N GLN A 275 13.61 -18.49 -5.81
CA GLN A 275 12.44 -17.99 -5.07
C GLN A 275 11.77 -19.08 -4.24
N LYS A 276 11.68 -20.29 -4.80
CA LYS A 276 11.13 -21.44 -4.09
C LYS A 276 12.01 -21.80 -2.89
N ASP A 277 13.31 -21.89 -3.08
CA ASP A 277 14.27 -22.20 -2.02
C ASP A 277 14.21 -21.14 -0.90
N TYR A 278 14.11 -19.85 -1.25
CA TYR A 278 13.95 -18.77 -0.28
C TYR A 278 12.68 -18.94 0.55
N LEU A 279 11.53 -19.18 -0.09
CA LEU A 279 10.26 -19.35 0.62
C LEU A 279 10.23 -20.61 1.48
N GLN A 280 10.90 -21.68 1.07
CA GLN A 280 11.02 -22.92 1.84
C GLN A 280 11.75 -22.72 3.17
N THR A 281 12.61 -21.70 3.30
CA THR A 281 13.23 -21.35 4.59
C THR A 281 12.21 -20.87 5.64
N PHE A 282 11.07 -20.33 5.18
CA PHE A 282 9.96 -19.87 6.04
C PHE A 282 8.76 -20.83 6.04
N TYR A 283 8.56 -21.57 4.95
CA TYR A 283 7.42 -22.47 4.72
C TYR A 283 7.90 -23.86 4.26
N PRO A 284 8.42 -24.70 5.16
CA PRO A 284 9.00 -26.00 4.80
C PRO A 284 8.03 -26.96 4.09
N PHE A 285 6.72 -26.81 4.31
CA PHE A 285 5.70 -27.62 3.64
C PHE A 285 5.68 -27.45 2.10
N LEU A 286 6.26 -26.37 1.56
CA LEU A 286 6.44 -26.19 0.11
C LEU A 286 7.42 -27.20 -0.50
N CYS A 287 8.18 -27.96 0.30
CA CYS A 287 9.02 -29.07 -0.17
C CYS A 287 8.22 -30.33 -0.56
N ASN A 288 7.06 -30.57 0.05
CA ASN A 288 6.40 -31.88 0.01
C ASN A 288 5.26 -32.00 -1.04
N GLY A 289 5.08 -30.98 -1.88
CA GLY A 289 3.88 -30.87 -2.74
C GLY A 289 2.64 -30.53 -1.90
N LEU A 290 1.73 -29.72 -2.45
CA LEU A 290 0.49 -29.29 -1.77
C LEU A 290 -0.55 -30.42 -1.65
N HIS A 291 -0.12 -31.65 -1.38
CA HIS A 291 -0.97 -32.82 -1.24
C HIS A 291 -0.97 -33.31 0.19
N GLN A 292 -1.81 -32.68 1.02
CA GLN A 292 -2.50 -33.29 2.15
C GLN A 292 -3.81 -32.54 2.39
#